data_AF-A0A1H2RZJ4-F1
#
_entry.id   AF-A0A1H2RZJ4-F1
#
_cell.length_a   1.000
_cell.length_b   1.000
_cell.length_c   1.000
_cell.angle_alpha   90.00
_cell.angle_beta   90.00
_cell.angle_gamma   90.00
#
_symmetry.space_group_name_H-M   'P 1'
#
loop_
_entity.id
_entity.type
_entity.pdbx_description
1 polymer ?
#
loop_
_entity_poly.entity_id
_entity_poly.type
_entity_poly.pdbx_seq_one_letter_code
_entity_poly.pdbx_strand_id
1 'polypeptide(L)'
;MRARIEVGGDDFASLREWLAGEPGLRGLITPGNAPIRPGEMGGVTDVLVATLGDGGAVAALAAALGTWLGTRRSKVRLKVTNARGESVELDIHSKDAEKVVRALLENPDEKAG
;
A
#
# COMPACT_ATOMS: atom_id res chain seq x y z
N MET A 1 8.60 3.42 11.73
CA MET A 1 8.54 3.81 10.30
C MET A 1 7.09 3.96 9.87
N ARG A 2 6.79 4.77 8.84
CA ARG A 2 5.42 4.90 8.29
C ARG A 2 5.41 4.57 6.80
N ALA A 3 4.40 3.83 6.37
CA ALA A 3 4.10 3.60 4.97
C ALA A 3 2.73 4.21 4.65
N ARG A 4 2.63 4.87 3.51
CA ARG A 4 1.40 5.47 2.99
C ARG A 4 0.95 4.66 1.79
N ILE A 5 -0.28 4.16 1.82
CA ILE A 5 -0.90 3.42 0.72
C ILE A 5 -2.03 4.26 0.17
N GLU A 6 -1.99 4.56 -1.13
CA GLU A 6 -2.99 5.34 -1.84
C GLU A 6 -3.74 4.41 -2.80
N VAL A 7 -5.07 4.46 -2.78
CA VAL A 7 -5.93 3.58 -3.59
C VAL A 7 -7.21 4.32 -3.98
N GLY A 8 -7.82 3.94 -5.12
CA GLY A 8 -9.08 4.53 -5.56
C GLY A 8 -10.26 4.22 -4.63
N GLY A 9 -11.21 5.15 -4.52
CA GLY A 9 -12.28 5.15 -3.52
C GLY A 9 -13.03 3.83 -3.29
N ASP A 10 -13.52 3.15 -4.33
CA ASP A 10 -14.24 1.87 -4.17
C ASP A 10 -13.38 0.75 -3.58
N ASP A 11 -12.07 0.80 -3.82
CA ASP A 11 -11.12 -0.19 -3.35
C ASP A 11 -10.60 0.12 -1.94
N PHE A 12 -10.75 1.36 -1.45
CA PHE A 12 -10.27 1.79 -0.15
C PHE A 12 -10.88 1.02 1.01
N ALA A 13 -12.20 0.88 1.03
CA ALA A 13 -12.91 0.19 2.11
C ALA A 13 -12.45 -1.27 2.19
N SER A 14 -12.43 -1.96 1.06
CA SER A 14 -11.98 -3.35 0.98
C SER A 14 -10.50 -3.52 1.32
N LEU A 15 -9.62 -2.62 0.88
CA LEU A 15 -8.21 -2.66 1.25
C LEU A 15 -8.04 -2.46 2.76
N ARG A 16 -8.74 -1.49 3.33
CA ARG A 16 -8.71 -1.20 4.77
C ARG A 16 -9.17 -2.40 5.57
N GLU A 17 -10.28 -3.03 5.19
CA GLU A 17 -10.79 -4.24 5.84
C GLU A 17 -9.78 -5.39 5.77
N TRP A 18 -9.15 -5.57 4.61
CA TRP A 18 -8.12 -6.59 4.42
C TRP A 18 -6.91 -6.36 5.33
N LEU A 19 -6.36 -5.15 5.33
CA LEU A 19 -5.21 -4.79 6.16
C LEU A 19 -5.53 -4.82 7.67
N ALA A 20 -6.77 -4.48 8.05
CA ALA A 20 -7.20 -4.54 9.45
C ALA A 20 -7.41 -5.98 9.94
N GLY A 21 -7.67 -6.93 9.03
CA GLY A 21 -7.78 -8.36 9.31
C GLY A 21 -6.44 -9.07 9.50
N GLU A 22 -5.34 -8.47 9.05
CA GLU A 22 -4.00 -9.05 9.17
C GLU A 22 -3.47 -8.92 10.61
N PRO A 23 -3.20 -10.04 11.34
CA PRO A 23 -2.76 -9.98 12.73
C PRO A 23 -1.51 -9.13 12.95
N GLY A 24 -0.58 -9.11 11.99
CA GLY A 24 0.65 -8.32 12.05
C GLY A 24 0.46 -6.82 11.84
N LEU A 25 -0.74 -6.37 11.42
CA LEU A 25 -1.05 -4.96 11.14
C LEU A 25 -2.15 -4.41 12.04
N ARG A 26 -2.66 -5.23 12.96
CA ARG A 26 -3.80 -4.88 13.79
C ARG A 26 -3.47 -3.67 14.68
N GLY A 27 -4.27 -2.61 14.54
CA GLY A 27 -4.05 -1.35 15.24
C GLY A 27 -2.95 -0.45 14.65
N LEU A 28 -2.29 -0.88 13.56
CA LEU A 28 -1.23 -0.13 12.89
C LEU A 28 -1.73 0.65 11.67
N ILE A 29 -2.95 0.36 11.21
CA ILE A 29 -3.57 0.97 10.03
C ILE A 29 -4.51 2.10 10.44
N THR A 30 -4.28 3.30 9.89
CA THR A 30 -5.11 4.49 10.14
C THR A 30 -5.47 5.16 8.80
N PRO A 31 -6.71 5.64 8.60
CA PRO A 31 -7.04 6.45 7.44
C PRO A 31 -6.24 7.77 7.47
N GLY A 32 -5.61 8.09 6.33
CA GLY A 32 -4.91 9.34 6.09
C GLY A 32 -5.71 10.25 5.15
N ASN A 33 -5.42 11.55 5.21
CA ASN A 33 -6.01 12.51 4.29
C ASN A 33 -5.11 12.66 3.05
N ALA A 34 -5.65 12.46 1.85
CA ALA A 34 -4.97 12.80 0.61
C ALA A 34 -5.29 14.24 0.21
N PRO A 35 -4.30 15.09 -0.10
CA PRO A 35 -4.58 16.31 -0.84
C PRO A 35 -5.03 15.93 -2.26
N ILE A 36 -6.17 16.46 -2.70
CA ILE A 36 -6.66 16.35 -4.07
C ILE A 36 -5.57 16.94 -4.98
N ARG A 37 -4.91 16.10 -5.79
CA ARG A 37 -3.86 16.58 -6.70
C ARG A 37 -4.50 17.09 -8.00
N PRO A 38 -4.24 18.33 -8.42
CA PRO A 38 -4.77 18.85 -9.67
C PRO A 38 -4.12 18.10 -10.85
N GLY A 39 -4.93 17.40 -11.65
CA GLY A 39 -4.48 16.66 -12.84
C GLY A 39 -4.88 15.18 -12.86
N GLU A 40 -5.22 14.60 -11.71
CA GLU A 40 -5.95 13.33 -11.67
C GLU A 40 -7.44 13.64 -11.91
N MET A 41 -7.94 13.38 -13.12
CA MET A 41 -9.36 13.51 -13.40
C MET A 41 -10.17 12.62 -12.44
N GLY A 42 -10.80 13.24 -11.43
CA GLY A 42 -12.05 12.78 -10.84
C GLY A 42 -12.03 11.51 -9.97
N GLY A 43 -10.89 11.09 -9.43
CA GLY A 43 -10.85 10.03 -8.41
C GLY A 43 -10.44 10.61 -7.07
N VAL A 44 -11.31 10.55 -6.06
CA VAL A 44 -10.88 10.74 -4.67
C VAL A 44 -9.95 9.56 -4.36
N THR A 45 -8.65 9.80 -4.37
CA THR A 45 -7.68 8.80 -3.92
C THR A 45 -7.68 8.83 -2.41
N ASP A 46 -8.16 7.75 -1.78
CA ASP A 46 -8.13 7.61 -0.33
C ASP A 46 -6.78 7.03 0.12
N VAL A 47 -6.39 7.37 1.35
CA VAL A 47 -5.06 7.05 1.87
C VAL A 47 -5.17 6.23 3.14
N LEU A 48 -4.38 5.17 3.23
CA LEU A 48 -4.12 4.43 4.47
C LEU A 48 -2.69 4.68 4.90
N VAL A 49 -2.47 4.81 6.21
CA VAL A 49 -1.15 4.95 6.82
C VAL A 49 -0.92 3.75 7.71
N ALA A 50 0.15 3.01 7.44
CA ALA A 50 0.62 1.88 8.25
C ALA A 50 1.83 2.30 9.08
N THR A 51 1.77 2.11 10.40
CA THR A 51 2.89 2.36 11.31
C THR A 51 3.69 1.08 11.50
N LEU A 52 4.84 0.99 10.83
CA LEU A 52 5.71 -0.19 10.83
C LEU A 52 6.80 -0.01 11.89
N GLY A 53 6.64 -0.65 13.04
CA GLY A 53 7.58 -0.55 14.18
C GLY A 53 8.74 -1.53 14.12
N ASP A 54 8.56 -2.64 13.40
CA ASP A 54 9.44 -3.80 13.37
C ASP A 54 9.37 -4.50 11.99
N GLY A 55 10.34 -5.39 11.72
CA GLY A 55 10.40 -6.12 10.45
C GLY A 55 9.22 -7.08 10.21
N GLY A 56 8.51 -7.50 11.27
CA GLY A 56 7.32 -8.34 11.17
C GLY A 56 6.14 -7.58 10.57
N ALA A 57 5.92 -6.34 11.00
CA ALA A 57 4.89 -5.46 10.44
C ALA A 57 5.14 -5.17 8.93
N VAL A 58 6.39 -5.04 8.52
CA VAL A 58 6.76 -4.83 7.11
C VAL A 58 6.39 -6.05 6.25
N ALA A 59 6.76 -7.25 6.70
CA ALA A 59 6.44 -8.49 6.00
C ALA A 59 4.92 -8.71 5.92
N ALA A 60 4.19 -8.45 7.01
CA ALA A 60 2.73 -8.53 7.05
C ALA A 60 2.08 -7.57 6.05
N LEU A 61 2.55 -6.33 5.94
CA LEU A 61 2.03 -5.35 4.97
C LEU A 61 2.25 -5.81 3.53
N ALA A 62 3.47 -6.27 3.22
CA ALA A 62 3.82 -6.74 1.89
C ALA A 62 2.97 -7.95 1.47
N ALA A 63 2.82 -8.95 2.35
CA ALA A 63 2.04 -10.15 2.08
C ALA A 63 0.54 -9.85 1.94
N ALA A 64 0.00 -8.98 2.81
CA ALA A 64 -1.39 -8.59 2.76
C ALA A 64 -1.72 -7.84 1.45
N LEU A 65 -0.85 -6.92 1.00
CA LEU A 65 -1.03 -6.21 -0.26
C LEU A 65 -0.93 -7.12 -1.48
N GLY A 66 0.07 -8.02 -1.51
CA GLY A 66 0.22 -8.98 -2.60
C GLY A 66 -0.98 -9.92 -2.72
N THR A 67 -1.47 -10.42 -1.58
CA THR A 67 -2.65 -11.30 -1.54
C THR A 67 -3.90 -10.55 -1.97
N TRP A 68 -4.14 -9.35 -1.42
CA TRP A 68 -5.29 -8.52 -1.79
C TRP A 68 -5.31 -8.21 -3.29
N LEU A 69 -4.18 -7.82 -3.88
CA LEU A 69 -4.05 -7.63 -5.33
C LEU A 69 -4.42 -8.89 -6.11
N GLY A 70 -3.97 -10.06 -5.65
CA GLY A 70 -4.30 -11.35 -6.26
C GLY A 70 -5.79 -11.71 -6.21
N THR A 71 -6.55 -11.16 -5.26
CA THR A 71 -8.01 -11.37 -5.20
C THR A 71 -8.79 -10.51 -6.21
N ARG A 72 -8.17 -9.49 -6.81
CA ARG A 72 -8.86 -8.53 -7.68
C ARG A 72 -8.98 -9.03 -9.11
N ARG A 73 -10.17 -8.84 -9.68
CA ARG A 73 -10.50 -9.19 -11.08
C ARG A 73 -10.43 -7.99 -12.03
N SER A 74 -10.42 -6.77 -11.48
CA SER A 74 -10.40 -5.50 -12.22
C SER A 74 -9.10 -4.77 -11.98
N LYS A 75 -8.70 -3.90 -12.92
CA LYS A 75 -7.46 -3.11 -12.82
C LYS A 75 -7.52 -2.16 -11.62
N VAL A 76 -6.87 -2.53 -10.54
CA VAL A 76 -6.62 -1.67 -9.38
C VAL A 76 -5.26 -1.02 -9.53
N ARG A 77 -5.16 0.28 -9.24
CA ARG A 77 -3.88 0.98 -9.08
C ARG A 77 -3.74 1.37 -7.63
N LEU A 78 -2.65 0.96 -7.02
CA LEU A 78 -2.30 1.36 -5.67
C LEU A 78 -0.87 1.89 -5.63
N LYS A 79 -0.65 2.92 -4.83
CA LYS A 79 0.64 3.54 -4.67
C LYS A 79 1.11 3.38 -3.23
N VAL A 80 2.25 2.75 -3.04
CA VAL A 80 2.86 2.60 -1.72
C VAL A 80 4.02 3.57 -1.63
N THR A 81 4.05 4.39 -0.59
CA THR A 81 5.12 5.37 -0.32
C THR A 81 5.73 5.10 1.03
N ASN A 82 7.07 5.01 1.09
CA ASN A 82 7.80 4.81 2.33
C ASN A 82 8.01 6.13 3.10
N ALA A 83 8.65 6.06 4.28
CA ALA A 83 8.89 7.23 5.12
C ALA A 83 9.88 8.25 4.52
N ARG A 84 10.70 7.84 3.54
CA ARG A 84 11.66 8.69 2.81
C ARG A 84 11.03 9.40 1.62
N GLY A 85 9.78 9.07 1.28
CA GLY A 85 9.05 9.64 0.15
C GLY A 85 9.24 8.88 -1.16
N GLU A 86 9.92 7.74 -1.14
CA GLU A 86 10.00 6.87 -2.31
C GLU A 86 8.69 6.12 -2.46
N SER A 87 8.24 5.99 -3.70
CA SER A 87 6.95 5.39 -3.98
C SER A 87 7.01 4.42 -5.14
N VAL A 88 6.24 3.34 -5.03
CA VAL A 88 6.01 2.38 -6.11
C VAL A 88 4.53 2.28 -6.41
N GLU A 89 4.19 2.23 -7.69
CA GLU A 89 2.83 1.95 -8.16
C GLU A 89 2.71 0.46 -8.46
N LEU A 90 1.63 -0.15 -7.98
CA LEU A 90 1.35 -1.56 -8.12
C LEU A 90 -0.05 -1.73 -8.71
N ASP A 91 -0.20 -2.80 -9.49
CA ASP A 91 -1.47 -3.20 -10.07
C ASP A 91 -1.64 -4.72 -10.02
N ILE A 92 -2.78 -5.21 -10.49
CA ILE A 92 -3.11 -6.65 -10.44
C ILE A 92 -2.12 -7.54 -11.20
N HIS A 93 -1.34 -7.01 -12.14
CA HIS A 93 -0.31 -7.78 -12.84
C HIS A 93 1.04 -7.82 -12.12
N SER A 94 1.17 -7.11 -11.00
CA SER A 94 2.37 -7.10 -10.17
C SER A 94 2.51 -8.44 -9.41
N LYS A 95 2.98 -9.48 -10.12
CA LYS A 95 3.24 -10.82 -9.54
C LYS A 95 4.25 -10.80 -8.38
N ASP A 96 5.12 -9.80 -8.37
CA ASP A 96 6.12 -9.56 -7.32
C ASP A 96 5.74 -8.41 -6.40
N ALA A 97 4.45 -8.01 -6.34
CA ALA A 97 3.99 -6.91 -5.48
C ALA A 97 4.49 -7.04 -4.04
N GLU A 98 4.41 -8.23 -3.46
CA GLU A 98 4.94 -8.51 -2.13
C GLU A 98 6.44 -8.17 -2.04
N LYS A 99 7.27 -8.73 -2.94
CA LYS A 99 8.72 -8.50 -2.94
C LYS A 99 9.06 -7.02 -3.16
N VAL A 100 8.34 -6.35 -4.05
CA VAL A 100 8.57 -4.94 -4.37
C VAL A 100 8.19 -4.03 -3.20
N VAL A 101 7.04 -4.26 -2.57
CA VAL A 101 6.65 -3.52 -1.35
C VAL A 101 7.65 -3.79 -0.25
N ARG A 102 8.01 -5.06 -0.04
CA ARG A 102 8.96 -5.46 0.97
C ARG A 102 10.31 -4.79 0.75
N ALA A 103 10.84 -4.82 -0.47
CA ALA A 103 12.07 -4.13 -0.84
C ALA A 103 11.97 -2.61 -0.62
N LEU A 104 10.89 -1.96 -1.05
CA LEU A 104 10.68 -0.52 -0.81
C LEU A 104 10.69 -0.13 0.68
N LEU A 105 10.23 -1.04 1.55
CA LEU A 105 10.13 -0.81 2.98
C LEU A 105 11.37 -1.25 3.77
N GLU A 106 12.08 -2.29 3.33
CA GLU A 106 13.31 -2.80 3.96
C GLU A 106 14.59 -2.18 3.38
N ASN A 107 14.64 -1.97 2.06
CA ASN A 107 15.78 -1.48 1.28
C ASN A 107 15.39 -0.24 0.45
N PRO A 108 15.39 0.96 1.06
CA PRO A 108 15.03 2.22 0.40
C PRO A 108 16.03 2.73 -0.66
N ASP A 109 16.80 1.85 -1.30
CA ASP A 109 17.86 2.24 -2.26
C ASP A 109 17.81 1.44 -3.58
N GLU A 110 16.98 0.40 -3.69
CA GLU A 110 16.85 -0.34 -4.94
C GLU A 110 15.82 0.34 -5.86
N LYS A 111 16.26 1.43 -6.49
CA LYS A 111 15.65 1.96 -7.70
C LYS A 111 15.43 0.78 -8.65
N ALA A 112 14.18 0.52 -9.04
CA ALA A 112 13.89 -0.27 -10.22
C ALA A 112 14.55 0.41 -11.42
N GLY A 113 15.73 -0.11 -11.81
CA GLY A 113 16.49 0.29 -12.99
C GLY A 113 15.92 -0.32 -14.26
#